data_AF-A0A955BQC0-F1
#
_entry.id   AF-A0A955BQC0-F1
#
_cell.length_a   1.000
_cell.length_b   1.000
_cell.length_c   1.000
_cell.angle_alpha   90.00
_cell.angle_beta   90.00
_cell.angle_gamma   90.00
#
_symmetry.space_group_name_H-M   'P 1'
#
loop_
_entity.id
_entity.type
_entity.pdbx_description
1 polymer ?
#
loop_
_entity_poly.entity_id
_entity_poly.type
_entity_poly.pdbx_seq_one_letter_code
_entity_poly.pdbx_strand_id
1 'polypeptide(L)'
;MMRFLGKICAHSLLCAAALGLAAAAAHAGDYYTTVPHLATVKIGTDGTGATPVETVFGKEYSHTNWTIAPDPTIDNNSDHDAFGVPIPLQVVSWDGIPDPRGAGNSGSTNGFNYGVPGFNYREGQVDALANHQDFLFRQITRNEATLLFSLTSDSAGAAVGGIVPKAHVHWEAPVGTDGIWAPIETPAGPGAGVNHHTPVFDVDALEVWGPEPPTHNNADDPGDHGYVGGVNTADADRFSLDGDALSGVSVWDYDITTKSVTVWISHATIVDAVEDLFLGVGLDYPVDIRDRIDVDATMAHDVGVVGRWDDGDELLFSIDPITPAGIDGGEIMHLVNVGGTGVNSFLVHGGHKWDTAFDVAGTFGYAFEDIDALEAVGTLDGGGGDVNTPEPTTVALILLGLPLAAAWRRRV
;
A
#
# COMPACT_ATOMS: atom_id res chain seq x y z
N MET A 1 -29.72 -3.43 64.78
CA MET A 1 -30.10 -2.49 63.71
C MET A 1 -28.86 -1.72 63.24
N MET A 2 -27.85 -2.40 62.64
CA MET A 2 -26.63 -1.78 62.10
C MET A 2 -25.72 -2.83 61.40
N ARG A 3 -26.28 -3.68 60.52
CA ARG A 3 -25.47 -4.67 59.75
C ARG A 3 -25.94 -4.96 58.32
N PHE A 4 -26.79 -4.11 57.72
CA PHE A 4 -27.40 -4.40 56.40
C PHE A 4 -27.16 -3.35 55.30
N LEU A 5 -26.38 -2.29 55.53
CA LEU A 5 -26.12 -1.25 54.52
C LEU A 5 -24.78 -1.36 53.77
N GLY A 6 -23.88 -2.28 54.14
CA GLY A 6 -22.53 -2.35 53.56
C GLY A 6 -22.39 -3.14 52.25
N LYS A 7 -23.42 -3.84 51.78
CA LYS A 7 -23.31 -4.76 50.62
C LYS A 7 -23.93 -4.24 49.33
N ILE A 8 -24.68 -3.14 49.37
CA ILE A 8 -25.41 -2.62 48.20
C ILE A 8 -24.55 -1.65 47.37
N CYS A 9 -23.55 -0.97 47.95
CA CYS A 9 -22.69 -0.05 47.18
C CYS A 9 -21.62 -0.73 46.30
N ALA A 10 -21.18 -1.94 46.60
CA ALA A 10 -20.10 -2.59 45.85
C ALA A 10 -20.58 -3.23 44.53
N HIS A 11 -21.85 -3.63 44.43
CA HIS A 11 -22.38 -4.22 43.20
C HIS A 11 -22.75 -3.17 42.14
N SER A 12 -23.14 -1.97 42.55
CA SER A 12 -23.55 -0.90 41.62
C SER A 12 -22.35 -0.28 40.88
N LEU A 13 -21.19 -0.18 41.52
CA LEU A 13 -19.95 0.31 40.90
C LEU A 13 -19.35 -0.69 39.89
N LEU A 14 -19.52 -1.99 40.12
CA LEU A 14 -19.07 -3.04 39.20
C LEU A 14 -19.94 -3.12 37.93
N CYS A 15 -21.25 -2.90 38.03
CA CYS A 15 -22.13 -2.83 36.86
C CYS A 15 -21.88 -1.57 36.01
N ALA A 16 -21.59 -0.41 36.63
CA ALA A 16 -21.30 0.82 35.88
C ALA A 16 -19.97 0.75 35.12
N ALA A 17 -18.93 0.11 35.70
CA ALA A 17 -17.67 -0.12 35.00
C ALA A 17 -17.79 -1.14 33.85
N ALA A 18 -18.62 -2.18 34.02
CA ALA A 18 -18.89 -3.16 32.96
C ALA A 18 -19.72 -2.59 31.79
N LEU A 19 -20.64 -1.65 32.06
CA LEU A 19 -21.39 -0.94 31.02
C LEU A 19 -20.56 0.13 30.30
N GLY A 20 -19.60 0.77 30.99
CA GLY A 20 -18.65 1.68 30.35
C GLY A 20 -17.67 0.99 29.39
N LEU A 21 -17.25 -0.24 29.71
CA LEU A 21 -16.40 -1.06 28.83
C LEU A 21 -17.18 -1.68 27.66
N ALA A 22 -18.48 -1.93 27.81
CA ALA A 22 -19.32 -2.45 26.72
C ALA A 22 -19.71 -1.38 25.70
N ALA A 23 -19.80 -0.10 26.11
CA ALA A 23 -20.09 1.01 25.19
C ALA A 23 -18.90 1.41 24.32
N ALA A 24 -17.65 1.09 24.73
CA ALA A 24 -16.45 1.29 23.92
C ALA A 24 -16.21 0.16 22.90
N ALA A 25 -16.97 -0.95 23.00
CA ALA A 25 -16.87 -2.10 22.09
C ALA A 25 -17.97 -2.11 21.01
N ALA A 26 -18.67 -0.98 20.84
CA ALA A 26 -19.72 -0.81 19.83
C ALA A 26 -19.32 0.28 18.81
N HIS A 27 -18.08 0.23 18.33
CA HIS A 27 -17.85 0.54 16.91
C HIS A 27 -18.10 -0.76 16.16
N ALA A 28 -19.03 -0.70 15.22
CA ALA A 28 -19.44 -1.80 14.38
C ALA A 28 -18.21 -2.48 13.79
N GLY A 29 -18.04 -3.76 14.12
CA GLY A 29 -17.05 -4.59 13.47
C GLY A 29 -17.45 -4.78 12.01
N ASP A 30 -16.59 -4.30 11.12
CA ASP A 30 -16.42 -4.96 9.84
C ASP A 30 -16.09 -6.42 10.12
N TYR A 31 -16.94 -7.31 9.61
CA TYR A 31 -16.68 -8.74 9.64
C TYR A 31 -15.65 -9.08 8.55
N TYR A 32 -14.41 -8.64 8.74
CA TYR A 32 -13.25 -9.33 8.22
C TYR A 32 -12.76 -10.29 9.31
N THR A 33 -12.75 -11.59 9.00
CA THR A 33 -12.04 -12.58 9.82
C THR A 33 -10.59 -12.16 9.93
N THR A 34 -10.07 -12.02 11.15
CA THR A 34 -8.66 -11.69 11.40
C THR A 34 -7.75 -12.70 10.71
N VAL A 35 -7.06 -12.26 9.66
CA VAL A 35 -5.86 -12.92 9.16
C VAL A 35 -4.80 -12.80 10.27
N PRO A 36 -4.09 -13.89 10.63
CA PRO A 36 -3.05 -13.82 11.64
C PRO A 36 -2.00 -12.77 11.23
N HIS A 37 -1.80 -11.75 12.06
CA HIS A 37 -0.70 -10.81 11.89
C HIS A 37 0.61 -11.59 11.89
N LEU A 38 1.29 -11.59 10.76
CA LEU A 38 2.63 -12.14 10.68
C LEU A 38 3.62 -10.99 10.63
N ALA A 39 4.77 -11.21 11.26
CA ALA A 39 5.89 -10.30 11.18
C ALA A 39 6.17 -10.03 9.71
N THR A 40 5.97 -8.78 9.30
CA THR A 40 6.36 -8.31 7.99
C THR A 40 7.85 -8.45 7.89
N VAL A 41 8.23 -9.24 6.90
CA VAL A 41 9.58 -9.74 6.82
C VAL A 41 10.38 -8.81 5.93
N LYS A 42 11.63 -8.61 6.32
CA LYS A 42 12.63 -8.02 5.44
C LYS A 42 13.17 -9.10 4.52
N ILE A 43 13.18 -8.85 3.21
CA ILE A 43 13.78 -9.79 2.26
C ILE A 43 15.28 -9.51 2.19
N GLY A 44 16.08 -10.34 2.85
CA GLY A 44 17.53 -10.30 2.73
C GLY A 44 18.00 -10.62 1.30
N THR A 45 19.21 -10.18 0.94
CA THR A 45 19.80 -10.43 -0.39
C THR A 45 20.05 -11.90 -0.72
N ASP A 46 19.94 -12.78 0.27
CA ASP A 46 20.04 -14.24 0.16
C ASP A 46 18.71 -14.94 0.46
N GLY A 47 17.61 -14.17 0.54
CA GLY A 47 16.29 -14.64 0.97
C GLY A 47 16.22 -14.98 2.46
N THR A 48 17.29 -14.79 3.26
CA THR A 48 17.21 -15.02 4.70
C THR A 48 16.37 -13.94 5.37
N GLY A 49 15.54 -14.38 6.32
CA GLY A 49 14.54 -13.52 6.92
C GLY A 49 13.23 -13.49 6.16
N ALA A 50 13.09 -14.10 4.96
CA ALA A 50 11.81 -14.22 4.26
C ALA A 50 10.76 -15.02 5.09
N THR A 51 9.67 -14.41 5.54
CA THR A 51 8.43 -15.08 5.97
C THR A 51 8.06 -16.02 4.82
N PRO A 52 7.84 -17.31 5.11
CA PRO A 52 7.44 -18.27 4.09
C PRO A 52 6.27 -17.72 3.27
N VAL A 53 6.32 -17.91 1.95
CA VAL A 53 5.34 -17.31 1.03
C VAL A 53 3.91 -17.68 1.41
N GLU A 54 3.69 -18.91 1.87
CA GLU A 54 2.40 -19.39 2.38
C GLU A 54 1.84 -18.63 3.60
N THR A 55 2.59 -17.64 4.09
CA THR A 55 2.26 -16.82 5.25
C THR A 55 2.28 -15.30 4.93
N VAL A 56 2.74 -14.84 3.78
CA VAL A 56 2.62 -13.41 3.39
C VAL A 56 1.57 -13.31 2.29
N PHE A 57 0.46 -12.64 2.56
CA PHE A 57 -0.66 -12.65 1.64
C PHE A 57 -0.63 -11.45 0.67
N GLY A 58 -0.71 -11.72 -0.63
CA GLY A 58 -1.12 -10.81 -1.71
C GLY A 58 -0.22 -9.60 -1.90
N LYS A 59 0.77 -9.71 -2.78
CA LYS A 59 1.57 -8.54 -3.20
C LYS A 59 1.35 -8.29 -4.68
N GLU A 60 1.17 -7.03 -5.04
CA GLU A 60 0.99 -6.59 -6.42
C GLU A 60 1.87 -5.38 -6.67
N TYR A 61 2.34 -5.25 -7.90
CA TYR A 61 3.06 -4.06 -8.30
C TYR A 61 2.79 -3.73 -9.77
N SER A 62 2.93 -2.46 -10.09
CA SER A 62 3.10 -1.97 -11.45
C SER A 62 4.57 -1.61 -11.65
N HIS A 63 4.99 -1.53 -12.91
CA HIS A 63 6.33 -1.09 -13.25
C HIS A 63 6.40 -0.51 -14.66
N THR A 64 7.39 0.35 -14.89
CA THR A 64 7.76 0.87 -16.20
C THR A 64 8.99 0.13 -16.69
N ASN A 65 9.01 -0.28 -17.97
CA ASN A 65 10.27 -0.66 -18.62
C ASN A 65 10.87 0.51 -19.39
N TRP A 66 11.80 1.21 -18.74
CA TRP A 66 12.49 2.38 -19.30
C TRP A 66 13.44 2.06 -20.48
N THR A 67 13.69 0.79 -20.79
CA THR A 67 14.71 0.44 -21.81
C THR A 67 14.27 0.74 -23.25
N ILE A 68 12.99 1.08 -23.49
CA ILE A 68 12.43 1.23 -24.84
C ILE A 68 11.95 2.67 -25.16
N ALA A 69 11.58 3.48 -24.16
CA ALA A 69 11.15 4.87 -24.38
C ALA A 69 12.05 5.87 -23.61
N PRO A 70 12.55 6.94 -24.26
CA PRO A 70 13.31 8.01 -23.58
C PRO A 70 12.46 8.91 -22.67
N ASP A 71 11.16 8.66 -22.58
CA ASP A 71 10.19 9.48 -21.89
C ASP A 71 9.60 8.65 -20.75
N PRO A 72 9.75 9.05 -19.47
CA PRO A 72 9.18 8.32 -18.34
C PRO A 72 7.66 8.22 -18.41
N THR A 73 6.98 9.15 -19.09
CA THR A 73 5.51 9.19 -19.20
C THR A 73 4.95 8.40 -20.40
N ILE A 74 5.72 7.49 -21.00
CA ILE A 74 5.34 6.85 -22.27
C ILE A 74 5.59 5.34 -22.25
N ASP A 75 4.48 4.63 -22.02
CA ASP A 75 4.19 3.23 -22.35
C ASP A 75 5.07 2.18 -21.66
N ASN A 76 4.50 1.53 -20.63
CA ASN A 76 4.87 0.14 -20.31
C ASN A 76 4.55 -0.78 -21.51
N ASN A 77 5.56 -0.93 -22.37
CA ASN A 77 5.53 -1.77 -23.55
C ASN A 77 6.23 -3.12 -23.32
N SER A 78 6.40 -3.51 -22.06
CA SER A 78 6.92 -4.83 -21.74
C SER A 78 5.79 -5.70 -21.25
N ASP A 79 5.70 -6.88 -21.84
CA ASP A 79 4.80 -7.90 -21.35
C ASP A 79 5.50 -8.70 -20.27
N HIS A 80 4.92 -8.69 -19.07
CA HIS A 80 5.42 -9.42 -17.92
C HIS A 80 4.57 -10.65 -17.60
N ASP A 81 3.59 -10.97 -18.45
CA ASP A 81 2.96 -12.27 -18.51
C ASP A 81 3.54 -13.16 -19.64
N ALA A 82 3.00 -14.37 -19.78
CA ALA A 82 3.49 -15.36 -20.74
C ALA A 82 3.04 -15.13 -22.21
N PHE A 83 2.29 -14.06 -22.53
CA PHE A 83 1.49 -13.95 -23.76
C PHE A 83 2.10 -13.10 -24.88
N GLY A 84 3.28 -12.52 -24.68
CA GLY A 84 4.07 -11.75 -25.63
C GLY A 84 3.49 -10.41 -26.12
N VAL A 85 2.48 -9.82 -25.45
CA VAL A 85 1.85 -8.54 -25.83
C VAL A 85 1.77 -7.61 -24.61
N PRO A 86 2.33 -6.39 -24.66
CA PRO A 86 2.28 -5.47 -23.52
C PRO A 86 0.87 -5.03 -23.16
N ILE A 87 0.64 -4.85 -21.86
CA ILE A 87 -0.66 -4.49 -21.30
C ILE A 87 -0.44 -3.35 -20.29
N PRO A 88 -0.61 -2.07 -20.69
CA PRO A 88 -0.34 -0.91 -19.83
C PRO A 88 -1.08 -0.91 -18.48
N LEU A 89 -2.30 -1.46 -18.46
CA LEU A 89 -3.15 -1.57 -17.26
C LEU A 89 -2.89 -2.83 -16.42
N GLN A 90 -1.75 -3.49 -16.65
CA GLN A 90 -1.42 -4.72 -15.96
C GLN A 90 -0.68 -4.45 -14.65
N VAL A 91 -1.10 -5.16 -13.61
CA VAL A 91 -0.35 -5.31 -12.37
C VAL A 91 0.07 -6.75 -12.23
N VAL A 92 1.27 -6.96 -11.72
CA VAL A 92 1.84 -8.29 -11.59
C VAL A 92 1.77 -8.70 -10.13
N SER A 93 1.12 -9.82 -9.85
CA SER A 93 1.15 -10.39 -8.51
C SER A 93 2.51 -11.04 -8.25
N TRP A 94 3.01 -10.86 -7.03
CA TRP A 94 4.27 -11.39 -6.56
C TRP A 94 4.08 -12.22 -5.30
N ASP A 95 4.22 -13.54 -5.46
CA ASP A 95 4.20 -14.47 -4.33
C ASP A 95 5.64 -14.80 -3.84
N GLY A 96 6.65 -14.70 -4.70
CA GLY A 96 8.04 -15.06 -4.36
C GLY A 96 8.31 -16.55 -4.48
N ILE A 97 7.38 -17.32 -5.07
CA ILE A 97 7.55 -18.74 -5.37
C ILE A 97 8.30 -18.86 -6.72
N PRO A 98 9.38 -19.65 -6.80
CA PRO A 98 10.00 -19.97 -8.08
C PRO A 98 9.07 -20.76 -9.01
N ASP A 99 9.03 -20.46 -10.33
CA ASP A 99 8.17 -21.21 -11.27
C ASP A 99 8.63 -22.68 -11.29
N PRO A 100 7.73 -23.64 -10.99
CA PRO A 100 8.04 -25.06 -11.07
C PRO A 100 8.41 -25.54 -12.49
N ARG A 101 8.17 -24.75 -13.54
CA ARG A 101 8.55 -25.04 -14.94
C ARG A 101 9.96 -24.56 -15.32
N GLY A 102 10.64 -23.81 -14.44
CA GLY A 102 12.05 -23.42 -14.52
C GLY A 102 12.33 -22.08 -15.21
N ALA A 103 13.39 -21.40 -14.72
CA ALA A 103 14.06 -20.17 -15.22
C ALA A 103 13.22 -18.97 -15.70
N GLY A 104 11.90 -18.99 -15.55
CA GLY A 104 11.03 -17.83 -15.32
C GLY A 104 10.50 -17.96 -13.90
N ASN A 105 10.10 -16.88 -13.25
CA ASN A 105 10.18 -16.86 -11.80
C ASN A 105 9.13 -15.87 -11.27
N SER A 106 7.95 -16.42 -11.00
CA SER A 106 6.95 -16.09 -9.97
C SER A 106 5.90 -17.22 -10.09
N GLY A 107 5.19 -17.61 -9.04
CA GLY A 107 4.10 -18.59 -9.18
C GLY A 107 2.91 -18.02 -9.97
N SER A 108 2.94 -16.72 -10.28
CA SER A 108 1.97 -16.00 -11.10
C SER A 108 2.35 -16.11 -12.58
N THR A 109 1.55 -16.84 -13.35
CA THR A 109 1.74 -16.90 -14.81
C THR A 109 1.18 -15.68 -15.55
N ASN A 110 0.42 -14.82 -14.86
CA ASN A 110 -0.33 -13.75 -15.48
C ASN A 110 -0.62 -12.61 -14.51
N GLY A 111 -0.44 -11.37 -14.94
CA GLY A 111 -0.87 -10.20 -14.20
C GLY A 111 -2.39 -10.00 -14.25
N PHE A 112 -2.91 -9.19 -13.34
CA PHE A 112 -4.27 -8.67 -13.41
C PHE A 112 -4.31 -7.44 -14.33
N ASN A 113 -5.39 -7.23 -15.09
CA ASN A 113 -5.51 -6.11 -16.03
C ASN A 113 -6.78 -5.29 -15.76
N TYR A 114 -6.63 -4.00 -15.44
CA TYR A 114 -7.75 -3.07 -15.20
C TYR A 114 -8.52 -2.68 -16.49
N GLY A 115 -8.05 -3.09 -17.67
CA GLY A 115 -8.59 -2.80 -19.00
C GLY A 115 -9.92 -3.43 -19.36
N VAL A 116 -10.94 -3.27 -18.52
CA VAL A 116 -12.27 -3.86 -18.69
C VAL A 116 -13.07 -3.27 -19.87
N PRO A 117 -14.02 -4.02 -20.46
CA PRO A 117 -14.96 -3.49 -21.46
C PRO A 117 -15.66 -2.20 -21.00
N GLY A 118 -15.50 -1.12 -21.78
CA GLY A 118 -16.11 0.18 -21.48
C GLY A 118 -15.21 1.15 -20.70
N PHE A 119 -14.07 0.70 -20.17
CA PHE A 119 -13.02 1.59 -19.70
C PHE A 119 -12.27 2.16 -20.91
N ASN A 120 -12.25 3.50 -21.04
CA ASN A 120 -11.76 4.20 -22.22
C ASN A 120 -10.26 4.59 -22.14
N TYR A 121 -9.62 4.38 -20.98
CA TYR A 121 -8.22 4.73 -20.73
C TYR A 121 -7.34 3.48 -20.78
N ARG A 122 -7.42 2.75 -21.89
CA ARG A 122 -6.79 1.42 -22.05
C ARG A 122 -5.29 1.45 -22.28
N GLU A 123 -4.77 2.63 -22.55
CA GLU A 123 -3.36 2.89 -22.84
C GLU A 123 -2.65 3.49 -21.62
N GLY A 124 -3.39 3.82 -20.55
CA GLY A 124 -2.80 4.36 -19.32
C GLY A 124 -2.00 3.29 -18.59
N GLN A 125 -0.86 3.70 -18.06
CA GLN A 125 -0.05 2.90 -17.16
C GLN A 125 -0.57 3.05 -15.74
N VAL A 126 -0.52 1.99 -14.93
CA VAL A 126 -0.81 2.08 -13.50
C VAL A 126 0.37 2.71 -12.77
N ASP A 127 0.12 3.85 -12.13
CA ASP A 127 1.09 4.66 -11.36
C ASP A 127 0.83 4.68 -9.86
N ALA A 128 -0.26 4.06 -9.41
CA ALA A 128 -0.44 3.84 -7.99
C ALA A 128 -1.38 2.67 -7.79
N LEU A 129 -1.22 1.94 -6.69
CA LEU A 129 -2.12 0.88 -6.26
C LEU A 129 -2.35 1.00 -4.76
N ALA A 130 -3.56 0.66 -4.34
CA ALA A 130 -3.90 0.46 -2.95
C ALA A 130 -5.13 -0.42 -2.82
N ASN A 131 -5.31 -0.99 -1.64
CA ASN A 131 -6.58 -1.52 -1.20
C ASN A 131 -7.44 -0.37 -0.67
N HIS A 132 -8.75 -0.39 -0.94
CA HIS A 132 -9.68 0.58 -0.38
C HIS A 132 -9.62 0.64 1.16
N GLN A 133 -9.16 -0.42 1.83
CA GLN A 133 -8.93 -0.43 3.27
C GLN A 133 -7.53 -0.91 3.63
N ASP A 134 -6.51 -0.12 3.28
CA ASP A 134 -5.13 -0.45 3.63
C ASP A 134 -4.97 -0.66 5.12
N PHE A 135 -4.51 -1.86 5.44
CA PHE A 135 -4.60 -2.42 6.78
C PHE A 135 -3.87 -1.59 7.84
N LEU A 136 -2.76 -0.97 7.43
CA LEU A 136 -1.90 -0.17 8.28
C LEU A 136 -1.96 1.34 7.96
N PHE A 137 -2.92 1.78 7.13
CA PHE A 137 -3.10 3.19 6.78
C PHE A 137 -3.06 4.11 8.01
N ARG A 138 -3.95 3.82 8.98
CA ARG A 138 -4.03 4.62 10.21
C ARG A 138 -2.85 4.46 11.13
N GLN A 139 -2.06 3.40 11.00
CA GLN A 139 -0.86 3.20 11.80
C GLN A 139 0.26 4.06 11.21
N ILE A 140 0.35 4.20 9.89
CA ILE A 140 1.27 5.15 9.25
C ILE A 140 0.91 6.59 9.60
N THR A 141 -0.35 7.00 9.47
CA THR A 141 -0.73 8.39 9.78
C THR A 141 -0.55 8.76 11.26
N ARG A 142 -0.44 7.77 12.15
CA ARG A 142 -0.13 7.93 13.58
C ARG A 142 1.34 7.71 13.92
N ASN A 143 2.21 7.45 12.94
CA ASN A 143 3.61 7.12 13.12
C ASN A 143 3.79 5.90 14.07
N GLU A 144 3.06 4.82 13.79
CA GLU A 144 3.02 3.56 14.55
C GLU A 144 3.43 2.32 13.71
N ALA A 145 3.46 2.44 12.38
CA ALA A 145 3.87 1.38 11.44
C ALA A 145 5.16 1.77 10.70
N THR A 146 5.75 0.87 9.92
CA THR A 146 6.88 1.21 9.04
C THR A 146 6.34 1.54 7.66
N LEU A 147 6.71 2.71 7.13
CA LEU A 147 6.39 3.13 5.78
C LEU A 147 7.25 2.34 4.81
N LEU A 148 6.67 1.83 3.74
CA LEU A 148 7.34 1.33 2.55
C LEU A 148 7.11 2.29 1.40
N PHE A 149 8.12 2.45 0.55
CA PHE A 149 8.00 3.26 -0.65
C PHE A 149 9.04 2.85 -1.70
N SER A 150 8.79 3.13 -2.97
CA SER A 150 9.81 3.11 -4.04
C SER A 150 10.20 4.53 -4.38
N LEU A 151 11.26 4.70 -5.17
CA LEU A 151 11.63 5.99 -5.72
C LEU A 151 12.01 5.87 -7.20
N THR A 152 11.61 6.85 -8.02
CA THR A 152 12.04 6.87 -9.41
C THR A 152 13.54 6.95 -9.45
N SER A 153 14.16 6.05 -10.22
CA SER A 153 15.59 6.12 -10.50
C SER A 153 16.49 6.03 -9.25
N ASP A 154 16.11 5.18 -8.29
CA ASP A 154 16.85 4.72 -7.10
C ASP A 154 18.14 3.90 -7.39
N SER A 155 18.83 4.31 -8.45
CA SER A 155 20.07 3.75 -8.97
C SER A 155 21.26 3.82 -8.00
N ALA A 156 21.38 2.84 -7.12
CA ALA A 156 22.57 2.62 -6.30
C ALA A 156 23.71 1.93 -7.08
N GLY A 157 24.12 2.39 -8.28
CA GLY A 157 25.29 1.76 -8.92
C GLY A 157 25.60 2.05 -10.39
N ALA A 158 26.80 1.62 -10.78
CA ALA A 158 27.27 1.66 -12.16
C ALA A 158 26.41 0.73 -13.04
N ALA A 159 25.90 1.27 -14.13
CA ALA A 159 25.08 0.56 -15.10
C ALA A 159 25.64 -0.83 -15.46
N VAL A 160 24.85 -1.89 -15.26
CA VAL A 160 25.20 -3.23 -15.71
C VAL A 160 24.86 -3.30 -17.19
N GLY A 161 25.88 -3.18 -18.05
CA GLY A 161 25.67 -3.16 -19.51
C GLY A 161 25.04 -1.87 -20.05
N GLY A 162 25.10 -0.77 -19.31
CA GLY A 162 24.51 0.52 -19.73
C GLY A 162 23.05 0.71 -19.28
N ILE A 163 22.46 -0.30 -18.63
CA ILE A 163 21.15 -0.23 -18.00
C ILE A 163 21.36 -0.19 -16.49
N VAL A 164 20.70 0.73 -15.80
CA VAL A 164 20.73 0.80 -14.34
C VAL A 164 19.38 0.29 -13.85
N PRO A 165 19.33 -0.90 -13.24
CA PRO A 165 18.11 -1.38 -12.60
C PRO A 165 17.69 -0.40 -11.51
N LYS A 166 16.38 -0.16 -11.41
CA LYS A 166 15.69 0.69 -10.44
C LYS A 166 14.52 -0.15 -9.95
N ALA A 167 14.29 -0.29 -8.64
CA ALA A 167 13.21 -1.14 -8.05
C ALA A 167 13.48 -1.52 -6.58
N HIS A 168 14.29 -0.78 -5.83
CA HIS A 168 14.30 -0.99 -4.39
C HIS A 168 12.96 -0.54 -3.82
N VAL A 169 12.45 -1.36 -2.92
CA VAL A 169 11.43 -0.90 -1.98
C VAL A 169 12.16 -0.52 -0.71
N HIS A 170 12.08 0.74 -0.35
CA HIS A 170 12.59 1.33 0.86
C HIS A 170 11.68 1.07 2.04
N TRP A 171 12.22 1.26 3.24
CA TRP A 171 11.41 1.38 4.43
C TRP A 171 11.90 2.47 5.35
N GLU A 172 10.96 3.09 6.07
CA GLU A 172 11.23 3.99 7.18
C GLU A 172 10.35 3.65 8.39
N ALA A 173 10.97 3.40 9.53
CA ALA A 173 10.28 3.14 10.78
C ALA A 173 9.89 4.42 11.53
N PRO A 174 8.94 4.33 12.48
CA PRO A 174 8.47 5.48 13.25
C PRO A 174 9.53 6.29 14.00
N VAL A 175 10.67 5.67 14.26
CA VAL A 175 11.80 6.26 15.01
C VAL A 175 12.83 6.90 14.08
N GLY A 176 12.58 6.95 12.77
CA GLY A 176 13.47 7.53 11.76
C GLY A 176 14.66 6.64 11.39
N THR A 177 14.58 5.34 11.68
CA THR A 177 15.52 4.36 11.12
C THR A 177 14.99 3.88 9.80
N ASP A 178 15.88 3.76 8.82
CA ASP A 178 15.52 3.39 7.45
C ASP A 178 16.38 2.23 6.89
N GLY A 179 16.00 1.80 5.69
CA GLY A 179 16.85 1.01 4.81
C GLY A 179 16.12 0.46 3.60
N ILE A 180 16.66 -0.61 3.04
CA ILE A 180 16.06 -1.35 1.92
C ILE A 180 15.25 -2.54 2.47
N TRP A 181 13.99 -2.65 2.06
CA TRP A 181 13.06 -3.73 2.41
C TRP A 181 13.13 -4.86 1.40
N ALA A 182 13.06 -4.52 0.11
CA ALA A 182 13.28 -5.43 -1.01
C ALA A 182 14.35 -4.84 -1.93
N PRO A 183 15.46 -5.56 -2.21
CA PRO A 183 16.48 -5.08 -3.13
C PRO A 183 16.02 -5.16 -4.59
N ILE A 184 16.76 -4.55 -5.51
CA ILE A 184 16.59 -4.82 -6.94
C ILE A 184 16.89 -6.31 -7.21
N GLU A 185 16.09 -6.95 -8.04
CA GLU A 185 16.46 -8.24 -8.59
C GLU A 185 17.63 -8.11 -9.58
N THR A 186 18.75 -8.78 -9.25
CA THR A 186 19.86 -8.90 -10.20
C THR A 186 19.59 -10.02 -11.20
N PRO A 187 19.85 -9.84 -12.51
CA PRO A 187 19.65 -10.85 -13.56
C PRO A 187 20.43 -12.18 -13.41
N ALA A 188 21.22 -12.33 -12.34
CA ALA A 188 22.24 -13.38 -12.20
C ALA A 188 21.80 -14.60 -11.38
N GLY A 189 20.56 -14.66 -10.87
CA GLY A 189 20.05 -15.87 -10.24
C GLY A 189 18.77 -15.65 -9.40
N PRO A 190 18.04 -16.73 -9.09
CA PRO A 190 16.82 -16.68 -8.30
C PRO A 190 17.10 -16.25 -6.84
N GLY A 191 16.22 -15.44 -6.25
CA GLY A 191 16.10 -15.34 -4.79
C GLY A 191 16.27 -13.97 -4.12
N ALA A 192 16.38 -12.85 -4.85
CA ALA A 192 16.49 -11.53 -4.23
C ALA A 192 15.72 -10.48 -5.04
N GLY A 193 14.77 -9.79 -4.39
CA GLY A 193 14.14 -8.56 -4.90
C GLY A 193 12.66 -8.66 -5.27
N VAL A 194 12.11 -7.55 -5.79
CA VAL A 194 10.71 -7.48 -6.25
C VAL A 194 10.48 -8.46 -7.40
N ASN A 195 9.60 -9.41 -7.14
CA ASN A 195 9.03 -10.40 -8.03
C ASN A 195 9.85 -11.41 -8.81
N HIS A 196 11.17 -11.53 -8.73
CA HIS A 196 11.83 -12.57 -9.55
C HIS A 196 11.59 -12.42 -11.11
N HIS A 197 10.90 -11.37 -11.58
CA HIS A 197 10.70 -11.07 -12.99
C HIS A 197 11.90 -10.27 -13.49
N THR A 198 12.77 -10.92 -14.24
CA THR A 198 13.96 -10.26 -14.78
C THR A 198 13.66 -9.56 -16.10
N PRO A 199 13.89 -8.23 -16.23
CA PRO A 199 14.18 -7.22 -15.19
C PRO A 199 12.96 -6.31 -14.89
N VAL A 200 12.66 -6.09 -13.61
CA VAL A 200 11.87 -4.95 -13.13
C VAL A 200 12.80 -3.73 -13.05
N PHE A 201 12.37 -2.60 -13.63
CA PHE A 201 13.18 -1.40 -13.81
C PHE A 201 12.67 -0.16 -13.10
N ASP A 202 11.45 -0.20 -12.61
CA ASP A 202 10.86 0.77 -11.68
C ASP A 202 9.76 0.03 -10.92
N VAL A 203 9.37 0.52 -9.76
CA VAL A 203 8.18 -0.01 -9.07
C VAL A 203 7.25 1.17 -8.89
N ASP A 204 6.35 1.35 -9.85
CA ASP A 204 5.44 2.50 -9.94
C ASP A 204 4.11 2.24 -9.23
N ALA A 205 3.98 1.08 -8.59
CA ALA A 205 2.90 0.87 -7.65
C ALA A 205 3.23 -0.32 -6.77
N LEU A 206 2.72 -0.32 -5.55
CA LEU A 206 2.95 -1.41 -4.60
C LEU A 206 1.70 -1.63 -3.75
N GLU A 207 1.29 -2.88 -3.65
CA GLU A 207 0.36 -3.39 -2.66
C GLU A 207 1.05 -4.59 -1.99
N VAL A 208 1.12 -4.65 -0.66
CA VAL A 208 1.72 -5.80 0.05
C VAL A 208 0.75 -6.54 0.97
N TRP A 209 -0.51 -6.11 1.01
CA TRP A 209 -1.58 -6.73 1.74
C TRP A 209 -2.75 -7.12 0.84
N GLY A 210 -3.05 -8.40 0.80
CA GLY A 210 -4.25 -8.84 0.11
C GLY A 210 -4.53 -10.30 0.36
N PRO A 211 -5.78 -10.76 0.31
CA PRO A 211 -6.07 -12.18 0.43
C PRO A 211 -5.50 -12.96 -0.76
N GLU A 212 -4.46 -13.77 -0.54
CA GLU A 212 -3.99 -14.66 -1.62
C GLU A 212 -5.12 -15.55 -2.15
N PRO A 213 -5.27 -15.66 -3.47
CA PRO A 213 -6.21 -16.58 -4.05
C PRO A 213 -5.82 -18.02 -3.70
N PRO A 214 -6.80 -18.88 -3.40
CA PRO A 214 -6.56 -20.15 -2.69
C PRO A 214 -5.78 -21.21 -3.48
N THR A 215 -5.62 -21.08 -4.81
CA THR A 215 -4.78 -21.99 -5.61
C THR A 215 -4.12 -21.32 -6.82
N HIS A 216 -2.84 -21.62 -7.07
CA HIS A 216 -2.01 -21.06 -8.17
C HIS A 216 -2.04 -21.88 -9.48
N ASN A 217 -2.84 -22.94 -9.59
CA ASN A 217 -2.66 -23.94 -10.66
C ASN A 217 -3.98 -24.44 -11.24
N ASN A 218 -4.33 -24.01 -12.46
CA ASN A 218 -5.11 -24.84 -13.37
C ASN A 218 -4.28 -25.01 -14.62
N ALA A 219 -3.91 -26.25 -14.91
CA ALA A 219 -3.21 -26.56 -16.16
C ALA A 219 -4.16 -26.60 -17.38
N ASP A 220 -5.48 -26.43 -17.19
CA ASP A 220 -6.51 -26.86 -18.13
C ASP A 220 -7.28 -25.73 -18.88
N ASP A 221 -6.93 -24.45 -18.72
CA ASP A 221 -7.63 -23.31 -19.39
C ASP A 221 -6.72 -22.39 -20.25
N PRO A 222 -6.42 -22.73 -21.51
CA PRO A 222 -5.41 -22.06 -22.32
C PRO A 222 -5.66 -20.57 -22.68
N GLY A 223 -6.64 -19.89 -22.09
CA GLY A 223 -7.06 -18.55 -22.52
C GLY A 223 -7.18 -17.45 -21.47
N ASP A 224 -7.12 -17.74 -20.16
CA ASP A 224 -7.40 -16.71 -19.14
C ASP A 224 -6.88 -17.11 -17.75
N HIS A 225 -5.61 -17.55 -17.67
CA HIS A 225 -5.00 -18.03 -16.42
C HIS A 225 -4.56 -16.89 -15.50
N GLY A 226 -5.53 -16.19 -14.92
CA GLY A 226 -5.37 -15.70 -13.54
C GLY A 226 -5.44 -16.89 -12.56
N TYR A 227 -5.10 -16.63 -11.30
CA TYR A 227 -5.18 -17.59 -10.20
C TYR A 227 -6.45 -18.45 -10.19
N VAL A 228 -6.33 -19.70 -9.74
CA VAL A 228 -7.46 -20.62 -9.52
C VAL A 228 -8.18 -20.24 -8.22
N GLY A 229 -8.85 -19.11 -8.30
CA GLY A 229 -9.82 -18.54 -7.38
C GLY A 229 -10.87 -17.73 -8.15
N GLY A 230 -10.52 -17.28 -9.35
CA GLY A 230 -11.39 -16.63 -10.31
C GLY A 230 -10.52 -15.83 -11.26
N VAL A 231 -10.87 -15.82 -12.54
CA VAL A 231 -10.48 -14.74 -13.43
C VAL A 231 -10.66 -13.40 -12.71
N ASN A 232 -9.63 -12.54 -12.63
CA ASN A 232 -9.68 -11.17 -12.07
C ASN A 232 -9.63 -11.07 -10.53
N THR A 233 -8.54 -11.46 -9.87
CA THR A 233 -8.32 -11.11 -8.45
C THR A 233 -7.06 -10.26 -8.32
N ALA A 234 -7.16 -8.98 -8.70
CA ALA A 234 -6.31 -7.98 -8.07
C ALA A 234 -6.84 -7.79 -6.66
N ASP A 235 -5.93 -7.73 -5.69
CA ASP A 235 -6.28 -7.37 -4.32
C ASP A 235 -6.38 -5.85 -4.15
N ALA A 236 -5.57 -5.11 -4.91
CA ALA A 236 -5.75 -3.68 -5.06
C ALA A 236 -7.06 -3.40 -5.83
N ASP A 237 -7.84 -2.45 -5.32
CA ASP A 237 -9.06 -1.96 -5.95
C ASP A 237 -9.12 -0.44 -6.02
N ARG A 238 -8.02 0.23 -5.64
CA ARG A 238 -7.73 1.62 -5.92
C ARG A 238 -6.49 1.67 -6.79
N PHE A 239 -6.55 2.49 -7.83
CA PHE A 239 -5.39 2.70 -8.69
C PHE A 239 -5.39 4.10 -9.31
N SER A 240 -4.19 4.62 -9.54
CA SER A 240 -3.95 5.80 -10.37
C SER A 240 -3.49 5.39 -11.77
N LEU A 241 -3.66 6.27 -12.75
CA LEU A 241 -3.05 6.12 -14.07
C LEU A 241 -2.20 7.32 -14.39
N ASP A 242 -1.05 7.10 -15.04
CA ASP A 242 -0.27 8.20 -15.63
C ASP A 242 -1.18 9.09 -16.51
N GLY A 243 -1.23 10.37 -16.20
CA GLY A 243 -1.99 11.38 -16.93
C GLY A 243 -3.40 11.64 -16.38
N ASP A 244 -3.51 11.90 -15.09
CA ASP A 244 -4.70 12.30 -14.33
C ASP A 244 -5.50 13.40 -15.01
N ALA A 245 -4.81 14.45 -15.49
CA ALA A 245 -5.45 15.61 -16.11
C ALA A 245 -6.17 15.23 -17.43
N LEU A 246 -5.62 14.28 -18.19
CA LEU A 246 -6.22 13.80 -19.43
C LEU A 246 -7.50 13.00 -19.14
N SER A 247 -7.50 12.25 -18.05
CA SER A 247 -8.64 11.42 -17.64
C SER A 247 -9.69 12.21 -16.85
N GLY A 248 -9.28 13.28 -16.18
CA GLY A 248 -10.06 14.03 -15.21
C GLY A 248 -10.21 13.31 -13.86
N VAL A 249 -9.47 12.23 -13.63
CA VAL A 249 -9.58 11.31 -12.49
C VAL A 249 -8.18 10.98 -12.02
N SER A 250 -7.94 11.14 -10.71
CA SER A 250 -6.65 10.79 -10.11
C SER A 250 -6.65 9.43 -9.45
N VAL A 251 -7.80 8.99 -8.91
CA VAL A 251 -7.89 7.65 -8.34
C VAL A 251 -9.18 6.99 -8.80
N TRP A 252 -9.02 5.82 -9.40
CA TRP A 252 -10.08 4.95 -9.87
C TRP A 252 -10.44 3.92 -8.79
N ASP A 253 -11.71 3.55 -8.75
CA ASP A 253 -12.23 2.39 -8.01
C ASP A 253 -12.47 1.24 -9.00
N TYR A 254 -11.95 0.06 -8.67
CA TYR A 254 -12.26 -1.18 -9.38
C TYR A 254 -13.17 -2.07 -8.53
N ASP A 255 -14.44 -2.18 -8.90
CA ASP A 255 -15.34 -3.12 -8.25
C ASP A 255 -15.11 -4.53 -8.81
N ILE A 256 -14.41 -5.36 -8.03
CA ILE A 256 -14.13 -6.77 -8.35
C ILE A 256 -15.38 -7.62 -8.62
N THR A 257 -16.51 -7.29 -7.97
CA THR A 257 -17.76 -8.03 -8.11
C THR A 257 -18.42 -7.74 -9.43
N THR A 258 -18.48 -6.47 -9.82
CA THR A 258 -19.13 -6.03 -11.07
C THR A 258 -18.18 -5.93 -12.25
N LYS A 259 -16.87 -6.00 -12.00
CA LYS A 259 -15.78 -5.79 -12.96
C LYS A 259 -15.92 -4.44 -13.66
N SER A 260 -16.22 -3.42 -12.88
CA SER A 260 -16.41 -2.06 -13.38
C SER A 260 -15.38 -1.13 -12.77
N VAL A 261 -14.93 -0.18 -13.58
CA VAL A 261 -14.05 0.90 -13.14
C VAL A 261 -14.88 2.16 -13.00
N THR A 262 -14.84 2.79 -11.84
CA THR A 262 -15.54 4.03 -11.55
C THR A 262 -14.60 5.08 -10.95
N VAL A 263 -15.04 6.34 -10.92
CA VAL A 263 -14.25 7.43 -10.34
C VAL A 263 -14.37 7.37 -8.83
N TRP A 264 -13.24 7.21 -8.13
CA TRP A 264 -13.20 7.41 -6.69
C TRP A 264 -12.88 8.88 -6.39
N ILE A 265 -11.70 9.36 -6.79
CA ILE A 265 -11.24 10.73 -6.56
C ILE A 265 -10.98 11.43 -7.90
N SER A 266 -11.65 12.56 -8.11
CA SER A 266 -11.46 13.36 -9.33
C SER A 266 -10.13 14.12 -9.31
N HIS A 267 -9.54 14.36 -10.48
CA HIS A 267 -8.30 15.13 -10.60
C HIS A 267 -8.43 16.54 -9.98
N ALA A 268 -9.57 17.20 -10.15
CA ALA A 268 -9.83 18.49 -9.53
C ALA A 268 -9.72 18.46 -7.99
N THR A 269 -10.10 17.35 -7.35
CA THR A 269 -10.00 17.19 -5.89
C THR A 269 -8.54 17.09 -5.42
N ILE A 270 -7.70 16.37 -6.15
CA ILE A 270 -6.26 16.28 -5.86
C ILE A 270 -5.58 17.63 -6.12
N VAL A 271 -5.87 18.28 -7.25
CA VAL A 271 -5.33 19.60 -7.58
C VAL A 271 -5.64 20.62 -6.49
N ASP A 272 -6.90 20.70 -6.04
CA ASP A 272 -7.30 21.63 -4.99
C ASP A 272 -6.56 21.34 -3.65
N ALA A 273 -6.29 20.05 -3.36
CA ALA A 273 -5.54 19.65 -2.17
C ALA A 273 -4.06 20.05 -2.25
N VAL A 274 -3.42 19.86 -3.41
CA VAL A 274 -2.03 20.27 -3.66
C VAL A 274 -1.90 21.79 -3.63
N GLU A 275 -2.80 22.51 -4.31
CA GLU A 275 -2.82 23.99 -4.31
C GLU A 275 -2.94 24.56 -2.88
N ASP A 276 -3.80 23.98 -2.05
CA ASP A 276 -3.97 24.40 -0.65
C ASP A 276 -2.70 24.15 0.20
N LEU A 277 -2.00 23.03 0.00
CA LEU A 277 -0.75 22.74 0.73
C LEU A 277 0.40 23.69 0.36
N PHE A 278 0.61 23.91 -0.94
CA PHE A 278 1.80 24.60 -1.43
C PHE A 278 1.64 26.11 -1.58
N LEU A 279 0.44 26.57 -1.93
CA LEU A 279 0.15 27.99 -2.10
C LEU A 279 -0.65 28.56 -0.93
N GLY A 280 -1.49 27.73 -0.31
CA GLY A 280 -2.47 28.12 0.71
C GLY A 280 -3.85 28.37 0.11
N VAL A 281 -4.88 28.17 0.94
CA VAL A 281 -6.31 28.31 0.61
C VAL A 281 -6.62 29.45 -0.38
N GLY A 282 -7.20 29.09 -1.52
CA GLY A 282 -7.77 30.02 -2.51
C GLY A 282 -6.76 30.65 -3.46
N LEU A 283 -5.57 30.06 -3.56
CA LEU A 283 -4.59 30.37 -4.60
C LEU A 283 -4.49 29.18 -5.55
N ASP A 284 -4.35 29.51 -6.84
CA ASP A 284 -4.33 28.50 -7.90
C ASP A 284 -2.98 28.57 -8.63
N TYR A 285 -2.48 27.41 -9.02
CA TYR A 285 -1.41 27.31 -9.99
C TYR A 285 -1.94 27.67 -11.41
N PRO A 286 -1.05 28.08 -12.32
CA PRO A 286 -1.37 28.13 -13.75
C PRO A 286 -1.89 26.78 -14.27
N VAL A 287 -2.76 26.80 -15.28
CA VAL A 287 -3.38 25.58 -15.82
C VAL A 287 -2.36 24.54 -16.28
N ASP A 288 -1.23 24.98 -16.83
CA ASP A 288 -0.14 24.09 -17.28
C ASP A 288 0.61 23.40 -16.14
N ILE A 289 0.51 23.91 -14.91
CA ILE A 289 1.02 23.26 -13.71
C ILE A 289 -0.03 22.36 -13.09
N ARG A 290 -1.30 22.78 -13.09
CA ARG A 290 -2.43 21.95 -12.64
C ARG A 290 -2.55 20.67 -13.45
N ASP A 291 -2.40 20.77 -14.77
CA ASP A 291 -2.46 19.63 -15.69
C ASP A 291 -1.27 18.66 -15.54
N ARG A 292 -0.27 19.00 -14.72
CA ARG A 292 0.90 18.16 -14.40
C ARG A 292 0.82 17.52 -13.01
N ILE A 293 -0.24 17.76 -12.26
CA ILE A 293 -0.47 17.10 -10.97
C ILE A 293 -0.97 15.70 -11.29
N ASP A 294 -0.13 14.72 -11.02
CA ASP A 294 -0.34 13.31 -11.36
C ASP A 294 -0.06 12.45 -10.12
N VAL A 295 -1.00 11.60 -9.70
CA VAL A 295 -0.80 10.74 -8.53
C VAL A 295 0.09 9.56 -8.87
N ASP A 296 1.24 9.51 -8.21
CA ASP A 296 2.31 8.55 -8.50
C ASP A 296 2.54 7.53 -7.37
N ALA A 297 1.83 7.67 -6.25
CA ALA A 297 1.75 6.61 -5.26
C ALA A 297 0.53 6.80 -4.40
N THR A 298 0.01 5.72 -3.80
CA THR A 298 -1.14 5.85 -2.92
C THR A 298 -1.22 4.80 -1.84
N MET A 299 -1.86 5.18 -0.73
CA MET A 299 -2.57 4.27 0.17
C MET A 299 -3.98 4.81 0.38
N ALA A 300 -4.96 3.94 0.61
CA ALA A 300 -6.36 4.30 0.71
C ALA A 300 -7.03 3.76 1.98
N HIS A 301 -7.98 4.56 2.50
CA HIS A 301 -8.86 4.15 3.59
C HIS A 301 -10.26 4.73 3.38
N ASP A 302 -11.08 3.96 2.66
CA ASP A 302 -12.48 4.15 2.32
C ASP A 302 -13.38 3.63 3.46
N VAL A 303 -14.26 4.51 3.93
CA VAL A 303 -15.27 4.22 4.94
C VAL A 303 -16.66 4.52 4.40
N GLY A 304 -17.65 3.76 4.88
CA GLY A 304 -19.02 3.98 4.44
C GLY A 304 -19.33 3.24 3.15
N VAL A 305 -19.52 3.95 2.04
CA VAL A 305 -19.91 3.34 0.76
C VAL A 305 -18.69 3.11 -0.11
N VAL A 306 -18.20 1.86 -0.13
CA VAL A 306 -17.06 1.43 -0.95
C VAL A 306 -17.20 1.93 -2.39
N GLY A 307 -16.12 2.53 -2.89
CA GLY A 307 -15.99 3.03 -4.26
C GLY A 307 -16.56 4.44 -4.44
N ARG A 308 -16.87 5.12 -3.35
CA ARG A 308 -17.35 6.49 -3.38
C ARG A 308 -16.56 7.35 -2.39
N TRP A 309 -15.95 8.43 -2.90
CA TRP A 309 -15.31 9.43 -2.06
C TRP A 309 -16.32 10.18 -1.17
N ASP A 310 -16.50 9.72 0.06
CA ASP A 310 -17.46 10.22 1.04
C ASP A 310 -16.87 10.49 2.43
N ASP A 311 -17.71 10.83 3.42
CA ASP A 311 -17.26 11.50 4.65
C ASP A 311 -16.47 10.54 5.55
N GLY A 312 -15.22 10.89 5.80
CA GLY A 312 -14.27 10.09 6.57
C GLY A 312 -13.29 9.28 5.73
N ASP A 313 -13.41 9.31 4.40
CA ASP A 313 -12.43 8.69 3.51
C ASP A 313 -11.09 9.40 3.60
N GLU A 314 -10.01 8.62 3.48
CA GLU A 314 -8.65 9.10 3.60
C GLU A 314 -7.79 8.55 2.44
N LEU A 315 -6.85 9.37 1.98
CA LEU A 315 -5.86 9.04 0.97
C LEU A 315 -4.49 9.52 1.45
N LEU A 316 -3.49 8.64 1.40
CA LEU A 316 -2.08 9.06 1.35
C LEU A 316 -1.65 8.99 -0.10
N PHE A 317 -0.92 10.00 -0.57
CA PHE A 317 -0.44 10.02 -1.94
C PHE A 317 0.82 10.86 -2.11
N SER A 318 1.61 10.54 -3.12
CA SER A 318 2.63 11.42 -3.71
C SER A 318 2.16 11.90 -5.09
N ILE A 319 2.89 12.83 -5.67
CA ILE A 319 2.70 13.24 -7.06
C ILE A 319 4.04 13.38 -7.77
N ASP A 320 3.98 13.32 -9.10
CA ASP A 320 5.07 13.60 -10.02
C ASP A 320 5.83 14.92 -9.70
N PRO A 321 7.14 15.02 -10.02
CA PRO A 321 7.91 16.21 -9.74
C PRO A 321 7.53 17.36 -10.68
N ILE A 322 7.10 18.47 -10.09
CA ILE A 322 6.73 19.68 -10.82
C ILE A 322 7.75 20.79 -10.55
N THR A 323 8.92 20.70 -11.19
CA THR A 323 10.03 21.65 -11.00
C THR A 323 9.64 23.14 -11.04
N PRO A 324 8.79 23.63 -11.98
CA PRO A 324 8.41 25.04 -11.99
C PRO A 324 7.53 25.47 -10.80
N ALA A 325 6.87 24.52 -10.15
CA ALA A 325 6.08 24.72 -8.93
C ALA A 325 6.91 24.57 -7.66
N GLY A 326 8.14 24.03 -7.77
CA GLY A 326 8.98 23.71 -6.63
C GLY A 326 8.53 22.46 -5.87
N ILE A 327 7.82 21.56 -6.56
CA ILE A 327 7.43 20.23 -6.06
C ILE A 327 8.48 19.25 -6.60
N ASP A 328 9.11 18.49 -5.72
CA ASP A 328 10.23 17.61 -6.06
C ASP A 328 9.85 16.12 -6.17
N GLY A 329 8.62 15.76 -5.81
CA GLY A 329 8.09 14.40 -5.87
C GLY A 329 8.32 13.61 -4.58
N GLY A 330 9.09 14.16 -3.64
CA GLY A 330 9.38 13.55 -2.34
C GLY A 330 8.30 13.78 -1.29
N GLU A 331 7.24 14.50 -1.63
CA GLU A 331 6.17 14.84 -0.70
C GLU A 331 5.14 13.72 -0.56
N ILE A 332 4.79 13.37 0.69
CA ILE A 332 3.67 12.48 0.99
C ILE A 332 2.56 13.31 1.64
N MET A 333 1.43 13.35 0.96
CA MET A 333 0.27 14.16 1.33
C MET A 333 -0.82 13.26 1.90
N HIS A 334 -1.47 13.71 2.96
CA HIS A 334 -2.63 13.08 3.58
C HIS A 334 -3.86 13.92 3.32
N LEU A 335 -4.80 13.38 2.56
CA LEU A 335 -6.09 13.97 2.24
C LEU A 335 -7.19 13.23 3.00
N VAL A 336 -8.04 13.98 3.71
CA VAL A 336 -9.21 13.46 4.43
C VAL A 336 -10.45 14.16 3.93
N ASN A 337 -11.49 13.40 3.57
CA ASN A 337 -12.79 13.95 3.25
C ASN A 337 -13.57 14.27 4.53
N VAL A 338 -13.85 15.55 4.76
CA VAL A 338 -14.66 16.01 5.91
C VAL A 338 -15.85 16.81 5.38
N GLY A 339 -17.03 16.20 5.42
CA GLY A 339 -18.28 16.81 4.97
C GLY A 339 -18.30 17.15 3.47
N GLY A 340 -17.61 16.36 2.64
CA GLY A 340 -17.47 16.59 1.20
C GLY A 340 -16.41 17.63 0.84
N THR A 341 -15.58 18.06 1.80
CA THR A 341 -14.45 18.96 1.59
C THR A 341 -13.16 18.24 1.95
N GLY A 342 -12.14 18.35 1.10
CA GLY A 342 -10.80 17.83 1.41
C GLY A 342 -10.12 18.67 2.48
N VAL A 343 -9.62 18.02 3.52
CA VAL A 343 -8.65 18.57 4.47
C VAL A 343 -7.33 17.88 4.20
N ASN A 344 -6.30 18.64 3.87
CA ASN A 344 -4.99 18.11 3.51
C ASN A 344 -3.92 18.47 4.56
N SER A 345 -2.89 17.64 4.64
CA SER A 345 -1.66 17.89 5.40
C SER A 345 -0.52 17.08 4.81
N PHE A 346 0.72 17.46 5.06
CA PHE A 346 1.85 16.56 4.80
C PHE A 346 1.94 15.48 5.88
N LEU A 347 2.30 14.26 5.50
CA LEU A 347 2.52 13.15 6.43
C LEU A 347 3.64 13.50 7.41
N VAL A 348 3.43 13.20 8.69
CA VAL A 348 4.46 13.30 9.73
C VAL A 348 4.81 11.87 10.16
N HIS A 349 5.95 11.40 9.71
CA HIS A 349 6.43 10.04 9.91
C HIS A 349 7.95 10.03 10.06
N GLY A 350 8.53 9.01 10.69
CA GLY A 350 9.99 8.89 10.81
C GLY A 350 10.67 10.00 11.62
N GLY A 351 9.89 10.80 12.36
CA GLY A 351 10.39 11.95 13.10
C GLY A 351 10.60 13.23 12.26
N HIS A 352 10.16 13.24 11.00
CA HIS A 352 10.15 14.41 10.14
C HIS A 352 8.78 14.59 9.47
N LYS A 353 8.66 15.58 8.60
CA LYS A 353 7.47 15.82 7.79
C LYS A 353 7.86 15.61 6.33
N TRP A 354 7.06 14.87 5.58
CA TRP A 354 7.24 14.60 4.16
C TRP A 354 6.73 15.79 3.33
N ASP A 355 7.40 16.93 3.44
CA ASP A 355 7.24 18.13 2.60
C ASP A 355 8.53 18.41 1.82
N THR A 356 8.52 19.37 0.88
CA THR A 356 9.67 19.76 0.05
C THR A 356 10.92 20.20 0.84
N ALA A 357 10.82 20.38 2.17
CA ALA A 357 11.99 20.70 2.99
C ALA A 357 12.76 19.45 3.43
N PHE A 358 12.15 18.26 3.32
CA PHE A 358 12.79 16.99 3.60
C PHE A 358 13.48 16.46 2.34
N ASP A 359 14.82 16.47 2.36
CA ASP A 359 15.69 15.99 1.27
C ASP A 359 15.65 14.45 1.20
N VAL A 360 14.65 13.89 0.49
CA VAL A 360 14.44 12.45 0.33
C VAL A 360 15.66 11.84 -0.37
N ALA A 361 16.09 12.45 -1.49
CA ALA A 361 17.24 12.02 -2.27
C ALA A 361 18.49 11.93 -1.40
N GLY A 362 18.81 12.99 -0.66
CA GLY A 362 19.96 13.02 0.23
C GLY A 362 19.86 12.03 1.39
N THR A 363 18.66 11.79 1.92
CA THR A 363 18.42 10.87 3.04
C THR A 363 18.63 9.42 2.62
N PHE A 364 18.09 9.01 1.47
CA PHE A 364 18.17 7.63 0.99
C PHE A 364 19.34 7.37 0.03
N GLY A 365 20.09 8.42 -0.33
CA GLY A 365 21.33 8.32 -1.12
C GLY A 365 21.14 8.30 -2.63
N TYR A 366 20.09 8.96 -3.13
CA TYR A 366 19.69 9.00 -4.53
C TYR A 366 19.83 10.39 -5.16
N ALA A 367 19.54 10.45 -6.45
CA ALA A 367 19.62 11.68 -7.25
C ALA A 367 18.26 12.35 -7.47
N PHE A 368 17.16 11.62 -7.24
CA PHE A 368 15.78 12.04 -7.45
C PHE A 368 14.96 11.70 -6.20
N GLU A 369 13.88 12.44 -6.00
CA GLU A 369 13.02 12.38 -4.80
C GLU A 369 11.64 11.79 -5.09
N ASP A 370 11.34 11.52 -6.36
CA ASP A 370 10.08 10.96 -6.83
C ASP A 370 9.71 9.70 -6.06
N ILE A 371 8.50 9.66 -5.50
CA ILE A 371 7.96 8.51 -4.80
C ILE A 371 6.90 7.87 -5.68
N ASP A 372 7.18 6.67 -6.19
CA ASP A 372 6.32 5.99 -7.16
C ASP A 372 5.51 4.84 -6.55
N ALA A 373 5.66 4.59 -5.24
CA ALA A 373 4.85 3.62 -4.54
C ALA A 373 4.81 3.91 -3.04
N LEU A 374 3.68 3.58 -2.40
CA LEU A 374 3.47 3.76 -0.97
C LEU A 374 2.78 2.53 -0.42
N GLU A 375 3.26 2.08 0.72
CA GLU A 375 2.66 0.98 1.46
C GLU A 375 3.14 1.04 2.92
N ALA A 376 2.67 0.13 3.75
CA ALA A 376 3.00 0.04 5.15
C ALA A 376 3.21 -1.38 5.61
N VAL A 377 4.09 -1.55 6.58
CA VAL A 377 4.31 -2.83 7.25
C VAL A 377 4.36 -2.66 8.77
N GLY A 378 4.28 -3.76 9.52
CA GLY A 378 4.52 -3.71 10.95
C GLY A 378 5.89 -3.11 11.27
N THR A 379 6.04 -2.52 12.46
CA THR A 379 7.26 -1.76 12.84
C THR A 379 8.54 -2.58 12.66
N LEU A 380 9.40 -2.15 11.74
CA LEU A 380 10.76 -2.66 11.56
C LEU A 380 11.71 -1.82 12.41
N ASP A 381 12.16 -2.32 13.56
CA ASP A 381 13.03 -1.53 14.47
C ASP A 381 14.54 -1.68 14.18
N GLY A 382 14.89 -2.25 13.02
CA GLY A 382 16.29 -2.54 12.64
C GLY A 382 17.00 -3.53 13.58
N GLY A 383 16.34 -4.02 14.63
CA GLY A 383 16.90 -4.89 15.67
C GLY A 383 16.76 -6.38 15.39
N GLY A 384 16.11 -6.76 14.28
CA GLY A 384 15.77 -8.17 14.01
C GLY A 384 14.86 -8.78 15.08
N GLY A 385 14.19 -7.95 15.88
CA GLY A 385 13.19 -8.37 16.85
C GLY A 385 11.82 -8.26 16.22
N ASP A 386 11.06 -9.36 16.22
CA ASP A 386 9.67 -9.38 15.79
C ASP A 386 8.87 -8.21 16.38
N VAL A 387 8.01 -7.64 15.53
CA VAL A 387 7.05 -6.59 15.90
C VAL A 387 6.26 -7.07 17.12
N ASN A 388 6.36 -6.36 18.24
CA ASN A 388 5.49 -6.60 19.41
C ASN A 388 4.09 -6.01 19.16
N THR A 389 3.44 -6.39 18.06
CA THR A 389 2.01 -6.18 17.90
C THR A 389 1.33 -7.17 18.87
N PRO A 390 0.57 -6.74 19.88
CA PRO A 390 -0.11 -7.68 20.76
C PRO A 390 -1.07 -8.50 19.90
N GLU A 391 -0.77 -9.79 19.70
CA GLU A 391 -1.68 -10.66 18.97
C GLU A 391 -3.08 -10.58 19.63
N PRO A 392 -4.18 -10.58 18.85
CA PRO A 392 -5.54 -10.64 19.40
C PRO A 392 -5.73 -11.79 20.40
N THR A 393 -4.98 -12.88 20.25
CA THR A 393 -4.88 -14.01 21.19
C THR A 393 -4.33 -13.60 22.55
N THR A 394 -3.39 -12.66 22.64
CA THR A 394 -2.83 -12.14 23.90
C THR A 394 -3.87 -11.30 24.63
N VAL A 395 -4.62 -10.45 23.93
CA VAL A 395 -5.73 -9.69 24.52
C VAL A 395 -6.86 -10.63 24.94
N ALA A 396 -7.23 -11.61 24.11
CA ALA A 396 -8.21 -12.63 24.44
C ALA A 396 -7.76 -13.47 25.65
N LEU A 397 -6.49 -13.85 25.74
CA LEU A 397 -5.92 -14.59 26.87
C LEU A 397 -5.86 -13.74 28.15
N ILE A 398 -5.63 -12.43 28.06
CA ILE A 398 -5.73 -11.52 29.21
C ILE A 398 -7.21 -11.40 29.65
N LEU A 399 -8.13 -11.20 28.70
CA LEU A 399 -9.55 -11.08 28.96
C LEU A 399 -10.18 -12.37 29.47
N LEU A 400 -9.68 -13.54 29.08
CA LEU A 400 -10.12 -14.86 29.57
C LEU A 400 -9.37 -15.28 30.84
N GLY A 401 -8.09 -14.93 30.95
CA GLY A 401 -7.21 -15.29 32.06
C GLY A 401 -7.51 -14.51 33.34
N LEU A 402 -7.82 -13.22 33.25
CA LEU A 402 -8.15 -12.39 34.41
C LEU A 402 -9.42 -12.89 35.17
N PRO A 403 -10.54 -13.23 34.49
CA PRO A 403 -11.70 -13.84 35.14
C PRO A 403 -11.39 -15.19 35.79
N LEU A 404 -10.61 -16.05 35.12
CA LEU A 404 -10.26 -17.38 35.63
C LEU A 404 -9.36 -17.28 36.88
N ALA A 405 -8.37 -16.40 36.87
CA ALA A 405 -7.51 -16.12 38.02
C ALA A 405 -8.32 -15.53 39.19
N ALA A 406 -9.25 -14.61 38.92
CA ALA A 406 -10.15 -14.05 39.92
C ALA A 406 -11.12 -15.10 40.50
N ALA A 407 -11.61 -16.04 39.69
CA ALA A 407 -12.46 -17.14 40.13
C ALA A 407 -11.69 -18.15 40.98
N TRP A 408 -10.43 -18.45 40.63
CA TRP A 408 -9.57 -19.36 41.39
C TRP A 408 -9.20 -18.78 42.77
N ARG A 409 -8.88 -17.49 42.85
CA ARG A 409 -8.63 -16.77 44.12
C ARG A 409 -9.81 -16.71 45.08
N ARG A 410 -11.04 -16.99 44.62
CA ARG A 410 -12.24 -17.07 45.48
C ARG A 410 -12.49 -18.48 46.01
N ARG A 411 -11.82 -19.50 45.46
CA ARG A 411 -11.95 -20.91 45.85
C ARG A 411 -10.87 -21.35 46.83
N VAL A 412 -9.72 -20.67 46.84
CA VAL A 412 -8.68 -20.75 47.87
C VAL A 412 -9.00 -19.72 48.95
#